data_AF-A0A7Y2C7W7-F1
#
_entry.id   AF-A0A7Y2C7W7-F1
#
_cell.length_a   1.000
_cell.length_b   1.000
_cell.length_c   1.000
_cell.angle_alpha   90.00
_cell.angle_beta   90.00
_cell.angle_gamma   90.00
#
_symmetry.space_group_name_H-M   'P 1'
#
loop_
_entity.id
_entity.type
_entity.pdbx_description
1 polymer ?
#
loop_
_entity_poly.entity_id
_entity_poly.type
_entity_poly.pdbx_seq_one_letter_code
_entity_poly.pdbx_strand_id
1 'polypeptide(L)'
;MERAKELGFPINPHTTVCSDIEQAIQLIETWTSKRESLDYEIDGIVMKIDSVAYQESLGSISNAPRWAIAYKFPAVEATTRLIDITINVGRTGAITPEAVLEPVEIGGVTVSQASLHNADYIINRDIRIGDSVQVKRAGDVIPQVIRPIVGVRDGSERAWSMPQTCPACANPLIRLPGEADYYCVATDCPAQFIRLIEHYASRSAMDIDGLGSKLAVQLVDDAGLKTIADLYRLDVSDLLELDGFAKRKAEKLIAGIDVSKGRKLSRLLYGLGIRHVGKTVAE
;
A
#
# COMPACT_ATOMS: atom_id res chain seq x y z
N MET A 1 -14.10 3.05 -30.33
CA MET A 1 -12.94 2.17 -30.62
C MET A 1 -12.68 2.01 -32.12
N GLU A 2 -13.72 1.79 -32.94
CA GLU A 2 -13.58 1.62 -34.40
C GLU A 2 -12.86 2.79 -35.09
N ARG A 3 -13.24 4.03 -34.76
CA ARG A 3 -12.56 5.22 -35.28
C ARG A 3 -11.05 5.25 -34.97
N ALA A 4 -10.63 4.75 -33.81
CA ALA A 4 -9.21 4.67 -33.46
C ALA A 4 -8.49 3.63 -34.33
N LYS A 5 -9.15 2.49 -34.62
CA LYS A 5 -8.63 1.47 -35.54
C LYS A 5 -8.43 2.04 -36.95
N GLU A 6 -9.40 2.79 -37.47
CA GLU A 6 -9.30 3.46 -38.78
C GLU A 6 -8.14 4.45 -38.86
N LEU A 7 -7.83 5.10 -37.75
CA LEU A 7 -6.71 6.05 -37.64
C LEU A 7 -5.35 5.36 -37.45
N GLY A 8 -5.30 4.02 -37.45
CA GLY A 8 -4.07 3.24 -37.34
C GLY A 8 -3.60 2.97 -35.90
N PHE A 9 -4.41 3.28 -34.89
CA PHE A 9 -4.04 2.95 -33.51
C PHE A 9 -4.20 1.45 -33.24
N PRO A 10 -3.28 0.84 -32.46
CA PRO A 10 -3.44 -0.53 -32.01
C PRO A 10 -4.65 -0.63 -31.08
N ILE A 11 -5.51 -1.61 -31.32
CA ILE A 11 -6.69 -1.90 -30.49
C ILE A 11 -6.63 -3.34 -30.00
N ASN A 12 -7.19 -3.60 -28.82
CA ASN A 12 -7.34 -4.96 -28.34
C ASN A 12 -8.41 -5.69 -29.20
N PRO A 13 -8.05 -6.78 -29.89
CA PRO A 13 -8.97 -7.51 -30.77
C PRO A 13 -10.13 -8.19 -30.02
N HIS A 14 -10.04 -8.31 -28.70
CA HIS A 14 -11.03 -8.95 -27.83
C HIS A 14 -12.03 -7.98 -27.22
N THR A 15 -12.06 -6.73 -27.67
CA THR A 15 -13.09 -5.76 -27.26
C THR A 15 -14.46 -6.20 -27.81
N THR A 16 -15.48 -6.28 -26.95
CA THR A 16 -16.83 -6.71 -27.34
C THR A 16 -17.87 -5.76 -26.76
N VAL A 17 -18.89 -5.43 -27.56
CA VAL A 17 -20.08 -4.71 -27.10
C VAL A 17 -21.10 -5.73 -26.61
N CYS A 18 -21.51 -5.61 -25.35
CA CYS A 18 -22.54 -6.46 -24.74
C CYS A 18 -23.86 -5.68 -24.70
N SER A 19 -24.98 -6.31 -25.07
CA SER A 19 -26.30 -5.64 -25.02
C SER A 19 -26.89 -5.61 -23.61
N ASP A 20 -26.42 -6.49 -22.73
CA ASP A 20 -26.91 -6.70 -21.38
C ASP A 20 -25.78 -7.17 -20.45
N ILE A 21 -26.09 -7.26 -19.15
CA ILE A 21 -25.11 -7.63 -18.13
C ILE A 21 -24.77 -9.11 -18.18
N GLU A 22 -25.72 -9.96 -18.57
CA GLU A 22 -25.54 -11.42 -18.69
C GLU A 22 -24.45 -11.74 -19.74
N GLN A 23 -24.47 -11.07 -20.90
CA GLN A 23 -23.41 -11.20 -21.90
C GLN A 23 -22.05 -10.75 -21.38
N ALA A 24 -22.02 -9.66 -20.61
CA ALA A 24 -20.78 -9.18 -20.01
C ALA A 24 -20.21 -10.20 -19.00
N ILE A 25 -21.07 -10.80 -18.17
CA ILE A 25 -20.68 -11.86 -17.22
C ILE A 25 -20.15 -13.09 -17.96
N GLN A 26 -20.83 -13.55 -19.02
CA GLN A 26 -20.39 -14.69 -19.80
C GLN A 26 -19.03 -14.44 -20.49
N LEU A 27 -18.81 -13.21 -20.96
CA LEU A 27 -17.52 -12.80 -21.52
C LEU A 27 -16.41 -12.84 -20.45
N ILE A 28 -16.71 -12.40 -19.23
CA ILE A 28 -15.80 -12.47 -18.08
C ILE A 28 -15.41 -13.91 -17.78
N GLU A 29 -16.37 -14.83 -17.68
CA GLU A 29 -16.09 -16.25 -17.41
C GLU A 29 -15.23 -16.87 -18.51
N THR A 30 -15.54 -16.55 -19.77
CA THR A 30 -14.79 -17.02 -20.94
C THR A 30 -13.33 -16.58 -20.85
N TRP A 31 -13.06 -15.31 -20.59
CA TRP A 31 -11.70 -14.80 -20.51
C TRP A 31 -10.98 -15.20 -19.22
N THR A 32 -11.70 -15.42 -18.13
CA THR A 32 -11.11 -15.98 -16.89
C THR A 32 -10.48 -17.34 -17.18
N SER A 33 -11.16 -18.21 -17.93
CA SER A 33 -10.65 -19.54 -18.29
C SER A 33 -9.56 -19.52 -19.37
N LYS A 34 -9.58 -18.52 -20.25
CA LYS A 34 -8.65 -18.40 -21.40
C LYS A 34 -7.49 -17.45 -21.17
N ARG A 35 -7.37 -16.82 -20.00
CA ARG A 35 -6.36 -15.78 -19.75
C ARG A 35 -4.93 -16.23 -20.04
N GLU A 36 -4.61 -17.50 -19.80
CA GLU A 36 -3.28 -18.08 -20.04
C GLU A 36 -2.98 -18.37 -21.52
N SER A 37 -3.99 -18.31 -22.39
CA SER A 37 -3.82 -18.46 -23.84
C SER A 37 -3.45 -17.17 -24.56
N LEU A 38 -3.51 -16.03 -23.86
CA LEU A 38 -3.12 -14.74 -24.40
C LEU A 38 -1.60 -14.62 -24.43
N ASP A 39 -1.09 -13.86 -25.39
CA ASP A 39 0.32 -13.51 -25.54
C ASP A 39 0.77 -12.40 -24.55
N TYR A 40 -0.12 -12.02 -23.63
CA TYR A 40 0.11 -11.02 -22.59
C TYR A 40 -0.70 -11.36 -21.34
N GLU A 41 -0.25 -10.86 -20.20
CA GLU A 41 -0.96 -11.02 -18.92
C GLU A 41 -2.12 -10.03 -18.79
N ILE A 42 -3.20 -10.50 -18.17
CA ILE A 42 -4.36 -9.68 -17.80
C ILE A 42 -4.81 -10.01 -16.37
N ASP A 43 -5.19 -9.00 -15.61
CA ASP A 43 -5.65 -9.12 -14.22
C ASP A 43 -7.17 -8.99 -14.07
N GLY A 44 -7.88 -8.80 -15.19
CA GLY A 44 -9.33 -8.65 -15.23
C GLY A 44 -9.84 -8.08 -16.55
N ILE A 45 -11.10 -7.63 -16.53
CA ILE A 45 -11.79 -7.00 -17.66
C ILE A 45 -12.37 -5.66 -17.22
N VAL A 46 -12.24 -4.63 -18.04
CA VAL A 46 -12.87 -3.33 -17.79
C VAL A 46 -14.21 -3.26 -18.49
N MET A 47 -15.29 -3.19 -17.72
CA MET A 47 -16.64 -2.92 -18.22
C MET A 47 -16.88 -1.41 -18.24
N LYS A 48 -17.47 -0.91 -19.32
CA LYS A 48 -17.75 0.52 -19.53
C LYS A 48 -19.15 0.67 -20.10
N ILE A 49 -19.87 1.70 -19.66
CA ILE A 49 -21.10 2.12 -20.33
C ILE A 49 -20.72 2.68 -21.71
N ASP A 50 -21.28 2.14 -22.78
CA ASP A 50 -20.88 2.48 -24.15
C ASP A 50 -21.27 3.91 -24.55
N SER A 51 -22.43 4.39 -24.10
CA SER A 51 -22.93 5.74 -24.41
C SER A 51 -22.09 6.84 -23.75
N VAL A 52 -21.44 7.67 -24.57
CA VAL A 52 -20.65 8.84 -24.12
C VAL A 52 -21.50 9.84 -23.33
N ALA A 53 -22.76 10.07 -23.73
CA ALA A 53 -23.65 10.97 -23.01
C ALA A 53 -23.94 10.48 -21.58
N TYR A 54 -24.03 9.16 -21.37
CA TYR A 54 -24.15 8.60 -20.03
C TYR A 54 -22.84 8.69 -19.25
N GLN A 55 -21.69 8.51 -19.89
CA GLN A 55 -20.39 8.71 -19.23
C GLN A 55 -20.24 10.14 -18.69
N GLU A 56 -20.62 11.15 -19.50
CA GLU A 56 -20.57 12.56 -19.11
C GLU A 56 -21.52 12.89 -17.95
N SER A 57 -22.76 12.41 -18.01
CA SER A 57 -23.75 12.65 -16.95
C SER A 57 -23.43 11.93 -15.64
N LEU A 58 -22.82 10.75 -15.70
CA LEU A 58 -22.39 10.01 -14.51
C LEU A 58 -21.14 10.64 -13.88
N GLY A 59 -20.23 11.18 -14.68
CA GLY A 59 -19.02 11.85 -14.21
C GLY A 59 -18.03 10.92 -13.51
N SER A 60 -17.30 11.45 -12.54
CA SER A 60 -16.25 10.75 -11.79
C SER A 60 -16.31 11.06 -10.29
N ILE A 61 -15.78 10.15 -9.49
CA ILE A 61 -15.36 10.40 -8.12
C ILE A 61 -13.85 10.69 -8.10
N SER A 62 -13.31 11.11 -6.96
CA SER A 62 -11.92 11.59 -6.80
C SER A 62 -10.83 10.82 -7.57
N ASN A 63 -10.93 9.49 -7.65
CA ASN A 63 -9.92 8.62 -8.25
C ASN A 63 -10.45 7.66 -9.32
N ALA A 64 -11.74 7.73 -9.70
CA ALA A 64 -12.34 6.76 -10.62
C ALA A 64 -13.58 7.31 -11.36
N PRO A 65 -13.81 6.92 -12.62
CA PRO A 65 -15.07 7.20 -13.32
C PRO A 65 -16.24 6.42 -12.70
N ARG A 66 -17.46 6.98 -12.73
CA ARG A 66 -18.67 6.30 -12.24
C ARG A 66 -19.29 5.33 -13.26
N TRP A 67 -18.84 5.40 -14.50
CA TRP A 67 -19.40 4.68 -15.65
C TRP A 67 -18.53 3.48 -16.11
N ALA A 68 -17.45 3.18 -15.39
CA ALA A 68 -16.58 2.04 -15.68
C ALA A 68 -16.13 1.33 -14.41
N ILE A 69 -15.94 0.02 -14.51
CA ILE A 69 -15.44 -0.82 -13.42
C ILE A 69 -14.45 -1.85 -13.97
N ALA A 70 -13.37 -2.07 -13.23
CA ALA A 70 -12.45 -3.18 -13.48
C ALA A 70 -12.93 -4.42 -12.71
N TYR A 71 -13.44 -5.41 -13.44
CA TYR A 71 -13.75 -6.73 -12.91
C TYR A 71 -12.46 -7.56 -12.86
N LYS A 72 -11.86 -7.66 -11.67
CA LYS A 72 -10.62 -8.43 -11.47
C LYS A 72 -10.92 -9.93 -11.44
N PHE A 73 -10.05 -10.74 -12.05
CA PHE A 73 -10.15 -12.19 -11.93
C PHE A 73 -9.90 -12.65 -10.50
N PRO A 74 -10.34 -13.88 -10.14
CA PRO A 74 -9.98 -14.47 -8.86
C PRO A 74 -8.47 -14.39 -8.63
N ALA A 75 -8.10 -13.89 -7.45
CA ALA A 75 -6.72 -13.76 -7.05
C ALA A 75 -6.02 -15.12 -7.10
N VAL A 76 -4.75 -15.13 -7.48
CA VAL A 76 -3.94 -16.34 -7.35
C VAL A 76 -3.72 -16.58 -5.86
N GLU A 77 -4.07 -17.78 -5.42
CA GLU A 77 -3.90 -18.23 -4.05
C GLU A 77 -2.76 -19.25 -3.99
N ALA A 78 -1.97 -19.19 -2.93
CA ALA A 78 -1.01 -20.23 -2.61
C ALA A 78 -1.11 -20.60 -1.13
N THR A 79 -0.58 -21.77 -0.81
CA THR A 79 -0.46 -22.23 0.58
C THR A 79 1.00 -22.16 0.98
N THR A 80 1.27 -21.59 2.15
CA THR A 80 2.62 -21.51 2.70
C THR A 80 2.58 -21.53 4.23
N ARG A 81 3.73 -21.66 4.88
CA ARG A 81 3.84 -21.66 6.34
C ARG A 81 3.96 -20.24 6.90
N LEU A 82 3.20 -19.95 7.95
CA LEU A 82 3.33 -18.74 8.76
C LEU A 82 4.48 -18.94 9.76
N ILE A 83 5.63 -18.31 9.50
CA ILE A 83 6.84 -18.42 10.33
C ILE A 83 6.70 -17.60 11.61
N ASP A 84 6.23 -16.36 11.47
CA ASP A 84 6.09 -15.42 12.59
C ASP A 84 5.09 -14.31 12.26
N ILE A 85 4.70 -13.51 13.26
CA ILE A 85 3.91 -12.30 13.08
C ILE A 85 4.69 -11.12 13.64
N THR A 86 5.11 -10.23 12.74
CA THR A 86 5.77 -8.98 13.07
C THR A 86 4.77 -7.85 13.14
N ILE A 87 5.20 -6.71 13.68
CA ILE A 87 4.34 -5.56 13.90
C ILE A 87 4.96 -4.33 13.26
N ASN A 88 4.17 -3.67 12.43
CA ASN A 88 4.53 -2.40 11.84
C ASN A 88 3.86 -1.25 12.59
N VAL A 89 4.62 -0.20 12.85
CA VAL A 89 4.13 1.04 13.45
C VAL A 89 3.90 2.05 12.32
N GLY A 90 2.63 2.32 12.03
CA GLY A 90 2.22 3.27 11.00
C GLY A 90 2.50 4.72 11.41
N ARG A 91 2.49 5.62 10.41
CA ARG A 91 2.70 7.06 10.60
C ARG A 91 1.83 7.69 11.68
N THR A 92 0.55 7.32 11.73
CA THR A 92 -0.43 7.86 12.70
C THR A 92 -0.50 7.03 13.98
N GLY A 93 0.52 6.19 14.22
CA GLY A 93 0.60 5.31 15.38
C GLY A 93 -0.15 3.99 15.24
N ALA A 94 -0.91 3.77 14.16
CA ALA A 94 -1.64 2.52 13.94
C ALA A 94 -0.69 1.32 13.96
N ILE A 95 -1.06 0.27 14.69
CA ILE A 95 -0.26 -0.92 14.90
C ILE A 95 -0.84 -2.05 14.05
N THR A 96 -0.15 -2.38 12.97
CA THR A 96 -0.62 -3.37 12.00
C THR A 96 0.25 -4.62 12.05
N PRO A 97 -0.33 -5.80 12.33
CA PRO A 97 0.39 -7.06 12.27
C PRO A 97 0.63 -7.49 10.82
N GLU A 98 1.81 -8.06 10.57
CA GLU A 98 2.25 -8.56 9.28
C GLU A 98 2.80 -9.98 9.43
N ALA A 99 2.28 -10.89 8.61
CA ALA A 99 2.73 -12.26 8.54
C ALA A 99 4.13 -12.33 7.92
N VAL A 100 5.04 -13.03 8.59
CA VAL A 100 6.30 -13.52 8.01
C VAL A 100 6.05 -14.92 7.51
N LEU A 101 6.19 -15.13 6.21
CA LEU A 101 5.84 -16.36 5.52
C LEU A 101 7.10 -17.09 5.05
N GLU A 102 7.00 -18.42 4.98
CA GLU A 102 7.93 -19.19 4.16
C GLU A 102 7.77 -18.74 2.69
N PRO A 103 8.88 -18.42 1.99
CA PRO A 103 8.80 -17.88 0.64
C PRO A 103 7.97 -18.76 -0.30
N VAL A 104 6.96 -18.17 -0.94
CA VAL A 104 6.05 -18.87 -1.85
C VAL A 104 5.82 -18.05 -3.11
N GLU A 105 5.77 -18.68 -4.28
CA GLU A 105 5.44 -17.99 -5.52
C GLU A 105 3.92 -17.83 -5.69
N ILE A 106 3.49 -16.59 -5.92
CA ILE A 106 2.08 -16.23 -6.15
C ILE A 106 1.99 -15.27 -7.33
N GLY A 107 1.54 -15.76 -8.48
CA GLY A 107 1.41 -14.97 -9.70
C GLY A 107 2.75 -14.40 -10.16
N GLY A 108 3.77 -15.25 -10.29
CA GLY A 108 5.09 -14.91 -10.83
C GLY A 108 6.02 -14.12 -9.89
N VAL A 109 5.61 -13.87 -8.64
CA VAL A 109 6.43 -13.17 -7.64
C VAL A 109 6.55 -13.99 -6.37
N THR A 110 7.75 -14.02 -5.79
CA THR A 110 7.99 -14.61 -4.47
C THR A 110 7.47 -13.70 -3.36
N VAL A 111 6.55 -14.22 -2.56
CA VAL A 111 5.94 -13.55 -1.41
C VAL A 111 6.53 -14.14 -0.12
N SER A 112 7.08 -13.28 0.74
CA SER A 112 7.57 -13.64 2.08
C SER A 112 6.88 -12.85 3.20
N GLN A 113 6.07 -11.86 2.85
CA GLN A 113 5.30 -11.05 3.80
C GLN A 113 3.87 -10.84 3.31
N ALA A 114 2.92 -10.82 4.23
CA ALA A 114 1.52 -10.58 3.91
C ALA A 114 0.79 -9.87 5.05
N SER A 115 -0.17 -9.02 4.71
CA SER A 115 -1.01 -8.32 5.68
C SER A 115 -1.90 -9.29 6.46
N LEU A 116 -2.01 -9.05 7.77
CA LEU A 116 -2.98 -9.67 8.67
C LEU A 116 -4.08 -8.67 9.10
N HIS A 117 -4.15 -7.50 8.47
CA HIS A 117 -5.06 -6.40 8.79
C HIS A 117 -4.90 -5.83 10.21
N ASN A 118 -5.39 -6.54 11.24
CA ASN A 118 -5.38 -6.10 12.63
C ASN A 118 -5.49 -7.28 13.63
N ALA A 119 -5.44 -6.99 14.93
CA ALA A 119 -5.49 -8.00 15.98
C ALA A 119 -6.76 -8.86 15.92
N ASP A 120 -7.92 -8.22 15.70
CA ASP A 120 -9.20 -8.90 15.64
C ASP A 120 -9.26 -9.87 14.46
N TYR A 121 -8.65 -9.52 13.32
CA TYR A 121 -8.59 -10.39 12.15
C TYR A 121 -7.87 -11.71 12.45
N ILE A 122 -6.76 -11.64 13.20
CA ILE A 122 -5.97 -12.80 13.63
C ILE A 122 -6.78 -13.66 14.61
N ILE A 123 -7.36 -13.02 15.63
CA ILE A 123 -8.11 -13.70 16.70
C ILE A 123 -9.38 -14.37 16.15
N ASN A 124 -10.18 -13.65 15.36
CA ASN A 124 -11.44 -14.14 14.83
C ASN A 124 -11.27 -15.30 13.83
N ARG A 125 -10.09 -15.43 13.22
CA ARG A 125 -9.75 -16.53 12.30
C ARG A 125 -8.88 -17.62 12.95
N ASP A 126 -8.57 -17.48 14.24
CA ASP A 126 -7.66 -18.36 14.97
C ASP A 126 -6.35 -18.60 14.20
N ILE A 127 -5.74 -17.53 13.66
CA ILE A 127 -4.46 -17.62 12.95
C ILE A 127 -3.34 -17.73 13.98
N ARG A 128 -2.50 -18.77 13.86
CA ARG A 128 -1.43 -19.09 14.82
C ARG A 128 -0.09 -19.16 14.12
N ILE A 129 0.95 -18.72 14.81
CA ILE A 129 2.32 -18.88 14.32
C ILE A 129 2.64 -20.36 14.18
N GLY A 130 3.15 -20.77 13.02
CA GLY A 130 3.37 -22.16 12.64
C GLY A 130 2.32 -22.72 11.69
N ASP A 131 1.14 -22.08 11.56
CA ASP A 131 0.06 -22.54 10.68
C ASP A 131 0.51 -22.65 9.22
N SER A 132 -0.02 -23.66 8.53
CA SER A 132 -0.15 -23.60 7.08
C SER A 132 -1.30 -22.65 6.73
N VAL A 133 -1.02 -21.60 5.98
CA VAL A 133 -1.97 -20.51 5.67
C VAL A 133 -2.20 -20.36 4.18
N GLN A 134 -3.44 -20.05 3.83
CA GLN A 134 -3.80 -19.66 2.47
C GLN A 134 -3.55 -18.16 2.29
N VAL A 135 -2.73 -17.81 1.32
CA VAL A 135 -2.32 -16.44 1.01
C VAL A 135 -2.81 -16.10 -0.39
N LYS A 136 -3.38 -14.91 -0.57
CA LYS A 136 -3.72 -14.41 -1.90
C LYS A 136 -2.99 -13.12 -2.21
N ARG A 137 -2.78 -12.93 -3.50
CA ARG A 137 -2.33 -11.66 -4.08
C ARG A 137 -3.36 -11.20 -5.10
N ALA A 138 -4.03 -10.07 -4.82
CA ALA A 138 -5.05 -9.52 -5.70
C ALA A 138 -4.45 -8.45 -6.63
N GLY A 139 -4.12 -8.82 -7.87
CA GLY A 139 -3.37 -7.96 -8.80
C GLY A 139 -1.96 -7.63 -8.30
N ASP A 140 -1.40 -6.48 -8.70
CA ASP A 140 -0.08 -5.99 -8.23
C ASP A 140 -0.08 -5.42 -6.79
N VAL A 141 -1.02 -5.85 -5.94
CA VAL A 141 -1.28 -5.29 -4.61
C VAL A 141 -0.66 -6.16 -3.50
N ILE A 142 -0.55 -5.56 -2.30
CA ILE A 142 -0.08 -6.14 -1.04
C ILE A 142 -0.69 -7.54 -0.81
N PRO A 143 0.12 -8.61 -0.65
CA PRO A 143 -0.36 -9.94 -0.31
C PRO A 143 -1.09 -9.97 1.04
N GLN A 144 -2.06 -10.87 1.19
CA GLN A 144 -2.81 -11.02 2.44
C GLN A 144 -3.07 -12.49 2.81
N VAL A 145 -3.04 -12.78 4.10
CA VAL A 145 -3.45 -14.09 4.63
C VAL A 145 -4.97 -14.16 4.68
N ILE A 146 -5.55 -15.19 4.07
CA ILE A 146 -7.01 -15.39 4.02
C ILE A 146 -7.50 -16.14 5.26
N ARG A 147 -6.88 -17.29 5.53
CA ARG A 147 -7.27 -18.24 6.58
C ARG A 147 -6.17 -19.26 6.87
N PRO A 148 -6.17 -19.86 8.07
CA PRO A 148 -5.33 -21.03 8.35
C PRO A 148 -5.98 -22.31 7.79
N ILE A 149 -5.15 -23.31 7.50
CA ILE A 149 -5.56 -24.66 7.12
C ILE A 149 -5.56 -25.53 8.38
N VAL A 150 -6.63 -25.41 9.15
CA VAL A 150 -6.76 -26.04 10.48
C VAL A 150 -6.58 -27.58 10.43
N GLY A 151 -7.01 -28.22 9.34
CA GLY A 151 -6.96 -29.68 9.21
C GLY A 151 -5.56 -30.29 9.11
N VAL A 152 -4.51 -29.49 8.90
CA VAL A 152 -3.11 -29.97 8.85
C VAL A 152 -2.30 -29.56 10.07
N ARG A 153 -2.95 -29.05 11.12
CA ARG A 153 -2.26 -28.67 12.35
C ARG A 153 -1.69 -29.89 13.07
N ASP A 154 -0.48 -29.73 13.60
CA ASP A 154 0.22 -30.78 14.36
C ASP A 154 0.24 -30.51 15.87
N GLY A 155 -0.27 -29.36 16.31
CA GLY A 155 -0.35 -28.95 17.71
C GLY A 155 0.88 -28.15 18.18
N SER A 156 1.87 -27.93 17.33
CA SER A 156 3.02 -27.07 17.63
C SER A 156 2.73 -25.56 17.46
N GLU A 157 1.55 -25.21 16.91
CA GLU A 157 1.21 -23.85 16.57
C GLU A 157 0.94 -22.97 17.80
N ARG A 158 1.42 -21.73 17.76
CA ARG A 158 1.36 -20.79 18.88
C ARG A 158 0.36 -19.68 18.61
N ALA A 159 -0.59 -19.50 19.53
CA ALA A 159 -1.48 -18.35 19.50
C ALA A 159 -0.68 -17.05 19.59
N TRP A 160 -1.05 -16.08 18.75
CA TRP A 160 -0.46 -14.75 18.77
C TRP A 160 -1.35 -13.79 19.56
N SER A 161 -0.73 -12.82 20.24
CA SER A 161 -1.44 -11.74 20.93
C SER A 161 -0.74 -10.42 20.66
N MET A 162 -1.54 -9.35 20.59
CA MET A 162 -1.01 -8.00 20.43
C MET A 162 -0.14 -7.64 21.65
N PRO A 163 1.10 -7.16 21.46
CA PRO A 163 1.92 -6.70 22.57
C PRO A 163 1.27 -5.52 23.28
N GLN A 164 1.62 -5.35 24.54
CA GLN A 164 1.09 -4.26 25.38
C GLN A 164 1.84 -2.94 25.14
N THR A 165 3.03 -3.00 24.53
CA THR A 165 3.91 -1.85 24.32
C THR A 165 4.37 -1.76 22.87
N CYS A 166 4.57 -0.53 22.39
CA CYS A 166 5.07 -0.26 21.05
C CYS A 166 6.49 -0.81 20.88
N PRO A 167 6.79 -1.60 19.83
CA PRO A 167 8.13 -2.15 19.62
C PRO A 167 9.18 -1.07 19.32
N ALA A 168 8.76 0.13 18.89
CA ALA A 168 9.67 1.21 18.52
C ALA A 168 10.01 2.18 19.66
N CYS A 169 9.14 2.34 20.65
CA CYS A 169 9.35 3.33 21.73
C CYS A 169 8.99 2.81 23.13
N ALA A 170 8.58 1.54 23.26
CA ALA A 170 8.15 0.91 24.51
C ALA A 170 6.93 1.54 25.23
N ASN A 171 6.34 2.62 24.71
CA ASN A 171 5.12 3.21 25.27
C ASN A 171 3.92 2.25 25.17
N PRO A 172 2.97 2.27 26.12
CA PRO A 172 1.77 1.44 26.07
C PRO A 172 0.97 1.65 24.79
N LEU A 173 0.53 0.54 24.19
CA LEU A 173 -0.42 0.56 23.08
C LEU A 173 -1.82 0.68 23.63
N ILE A 174 -2.62 1.54 23.00
CA ILE A 174 -4.02 1.73 23.38
C ILE A 174 -4.93 1.41 22.21
N ARG A 175 -6.09 0.84 22.52
CA ARG A 175 -7.19 0.69 21.57
C ARG A 175 -8.21 1.77 21.84
N LEU A 176 -8.43 2.65 20.87
CA LEU A 176 -9.36 3.77 21.02
C LEU A 176 -10.82 3.28 20.95
N PRO A 177 -11.76 3.96 21.64
CA PRO A 177 -13.17 3.59 21.58
C PRO A 177 -13.69 3.56 20.14
N GLY A 178 -14.28 2.43 19.73
CA GLY A 178 -14.85 2.24 18.39
C GLY A 178 -13.85 1.87 17.29
N GLU A 179 -12.55 1.80 17.59
CA GLU A 179 -11.52 1.46 16.61
C GLU A 179 -11.15 -0.04 16.67
N ALA A 180 -10.87 -0.63 15.50
CA ALA A 180 -10.37 -2.00 15.39
C ALA A 180 -8.89 -2.12 15.74
N ASP A 181 -8.12 -1.06 15.45
CA ASP A 181 -6.67 -1.07 15.54
C ASP A 181 -6.17 -0.60 16.92
N TYR A 182 -4.97 -1.06 17.27
CA TYR A 182 -4.20 -0.51 18.38
C TYR A 182 -3.35 0.65 17.88
N TYR A 183 -3.03 1.59 18.78
CA TYR A 183 -2.27 2.78 18.46
C TYR A 183 -1.14 3.01 19.47
N CYS A 184 0.02 3.39 18.94
CA CYS A 184 1.02 4.13 19.70
C CYS A 184 0.65 5.61 19.70
N VAL A 185 0.37 6.19 20.87
CA VAL A 185 0.00 7.62 21.01
C VAL A 185 1.17 8.51 21.46
N ALA A 186 2.35 7.94 21.58
CA ALA A 186 3.56 8.68 21.92
C ALA A 186 3.92 9.65 20.79
N THR A 187 4.04 10.93 21.10
CA THR A 187 4.35 12.00 20.15
C THR A 187 5.80 11.98 19.68
N ASP A 188 6.67 11.31 20.42
CA ASP A 188 8.11 11.16 20.21
C ASP A 188 8.49 9.76 19.68
N CYS A 189 7.52 8.97 19.21
CA CYS A 189 7.79 7.65 18.66
C CYS A 189 8.64 7.76 17.38
N PRO A 190 9.87 7.20 17.35
CA PRO A 190 10.79 7.36 16.22
C PRO A 190 10.23 6.70 14.96
N ALA A 191 9.61 5.52 15.08
CA ALA A 191 8.98 4.86 13.93
C ALA A 191 7.85 5.68 13.31
N GLN A 192 7.01 6.35 14.12
CA GLN A 192 5.99 7.23 13.59
C GLN A 192 6.62 8.42 12.85
N PHE A 193 7.67 9.00 13.42
CA PHE A 193 8.34 10.15 12.86
C PHE A 193 9.06 9.81 11.54
N ILE A 194 9.75 8.68 11.45
CA ILE A 194 10.34 8.18 10.19
C ILE A 194 9.25 8.05 9.11
N ARG A 195 8.12 7.39 9.41
CA ARG A 195 7.00 7.25 8.48
C ARG A 195 6.34 8.58 8.13
N LEU A 196 6.38 9.57 9.03
CA LEU A 196 5.91 10.92 8.77
C LEU A 196 6.82 11.63 7.77
N ILE A 197 8.15 11.53 7.93
CA ILE A 197 9.13 12.11 7.00
C ILE A 197 9.00 11.48 5.61
N GLU A 198 8.87 10.15 5.53
CA GLU A 198 8.59 9.45 4.27
C GLU A 198 7.33 9.98 3.58
N HIS A 199 6.24 10.10 4.33
CA HIS A 199 4.98 10.61 3.81
C HIS A 199 5.08 12.07 3.38
N TYR A 200 5.73 12.91 4.19
CA TYR A 200 5.93 14.33 3.91
C TYR A 200 6.69 14.52 2.59
N ALA A 201 7.72 13.71 2.34
CA ALA A 201 8.49 13.75 1.09
C ALA A 201 7.77 13.15 -0.13
N SER A 202 6.72 12.36 0.08
CA SER A 202 6.05 11.63 -1.00
C SER A 202 5.57 12.54 -2.14
N ARG A 203 5.45 11.95 -3.35
CA ARG A 203 5.01 12.64 -4.57
C ARG A 203 3.64 13.31 -4.45
N SER A 204 2.78 12.87 -3.53
CA SER A 204 1.47 13.49 -3.30
C SER A 204 1.49 14.59 -2.23
N ALA A 205 2.54 14.64 -1.40
CA ALA A 205 2.74 15.63 -0.34
C ALA A 205 3.73 16.71 -0.79
N MET A 206 4.91 16.83 -0.20
CA MET A 206 5.85 17.90 -0.54
C MET A 206 6.72 17.60 -1.75
N ASP A 207 6.72 16.35 -2.23
CA ASP A 207 7.40 15.89 -3.45
C ASP A 207 8.88 16.30 -3.44
N ILE A 208 9.60 15.76 -2.44
CA ILE A 208 11.03 15.98 -2.21
C ILE A 208 11.77 14.82 -2.87
N ASP A 209 12.27 15.05 -4.08
CA ASP A 209 13.04 14.05 -4.82
C ASP A 209 14.33 13.68 -4.06
N GLY A 210 14.63 12.39 -4.00
CA GLY A 210 15.78 11.84 -3.27
C GLY A 210 15.52 11.49 -1.80
N LEU A 211 14.40 11.93 -1.20
CA LEU A 211 14.03 11.55 0.18
C LEU A 211 13.11 10.32 0.21
N GLY A 212 13.72 9.14 0.15
CA GLY A 212 13.03 7.85 0.26
C GLY A 212 13.17 7.20 1.66
N SER A 213 12.56 6.02 1.84
CA SER A 213 12.48 5.33 3.14
C SER A 213 13.81 5.14 3.86
N LYS A 214 14.83 4.63 3.18
CA LYS A 214 16.16 4.43 3.80
C LYS A 214 16.76 5.74 4.29
N LEU A 215 16.57 6.82 3.54
CA LEU A 215 17.10 8.12 3.90
C LEU A 215 16.29 8.76 5.03
N ALA A 216 14.96 8.57 5.07
CA ALA A 216 14.14 9.04 6.18
C ALA A 216 14.61 8.41 7.51
N VAL A 217 14.91 7.11 7.53
CA VAL A 217 15.52 6.43 8.68
C VAL A 217 16.84 7.09 9.05
N GLN A 218 17.76 7.22 8.08
CA GLN A 218 19.09 7.78 8.29
C GLN A 218 19.05 9.23 8.83
N LEU A 219 18.17 10.07 8.31
CA LEU A 219 18.05 11.45 8.79
C LEU A 219 17.48 11.53 10.22
N VAL A 220 16.58 10.63 10.59
CA VAL A 220 16.03 10.60 11.94
C VAL A 220 17.03 10.03 12.93
N ASP A 221 17.63 8.89 12.60
CA ASP A 221 18.47 8.12 13.53
C ASP A 221 19.89 8.69 13.62
N ASP A 222 20.51 9.06 12.49
CA ASP A 222 21.92 9.48 12.44
C ASP A 222 22.06 11.00 12.48
N ALA A 223 21.25 11.73 11.70
CA ALA A 223 21.27 13.21 11.68
C ALA A 223 20.41 13.83 12.81
N GLY A 224 19.71 13.01 13.61
CA GLY A 224 19.01 13.45 14.81
C GLY A 224 17.84 14.38 14.56
N LEU A 225 17.17 14.28 13.40
CA LEU A 225 15.96 15.05 13.12
C LEU A 225 14.86 14.72 14.13
N LYS A 226 14.19 15.75 14.65
CA LYS A 226 13.10 15.59 15.65
C LYS A 226 11.77 16.16 15.17
N THR A 227 11.82 17.08 14.20
CA THR A 227 10.65 17.77 13.66
C THR A 227 10.78 17.91 12.14
N ILE A 228 9.64 18.10 11.46
CA ILE A 228 9.62 18.40 10.02
C ILE A 228 10.41 19.68 9.72
N ALA A 229 10.43 20.65 10.64
CA ALA A 229 11.16 21.90 10.46
C ALA A 229 12.68 21.68 10.37
N ASP A 230 13.20 20.61 10.98
CA ASP A 230 14.62 20.29 10.96
C ASP A 230 15.09 19.89 9.55
N LEU A 231 14.21 19.29 8.72
CA LEU A 231 14.51 19.05 7.30
C LEU A 231 14.92 20.33 6.56
N TYR A 232 14.29 21.46 6.92
CA TYR A 232 14.52 22.75 6.27
C TYR A 232 15.71 23.52 6.84
N ARG A 233 16.37 22.98 7.88
CA ARG A 233 17.57 23.52 8.50
C ARG A 233 18.84 22.77 8.09
N LEU A 234 18.68 21.59 7.50
CA LEU A 234 19.79 20.80 6.97
C LEU A 234 20.59 21.59 5.94
N ASP A 235 21.90 21.45 6.02
CA ASP A 235 22.82 21.92 5.01
C ASP A 235 23.58 20.77 4.33
N VAL A 236 24.43 21.11 3.35
CA VAL A 236 25.20 20.12 2.60
C VAL A 236 26.25 19.44 3.50
N SER A 237 26.80 20.13 4.50
CA SER A 237 27.77 19.58 5.44
C SER A 237 27.14 18.49 6.31
N ASP A 238 25.96 18.74 6.88
CA ASP A 238 25.23 17.78 7.70
C ASP A 238 25.04 16.45 6.96
N LEU A 239 24.70 16.54 5.66
CA LEU A 239 24.48 15.36 4.82
C LEU A 239 25.77 14.65 4.44
N LEU A 240 26.91 15.35 4.38
CA LEU A 240 28.20 14.74 4.04
C LEU A 240 28.79 13.91 5.19
N GLU A 241 28.32 14.12 6.42
CA GLU A 241 28.68 13.28 7.57
C GLU A 241 27.96 11.93 7.56
N LEU A 242 26.91 11.80 6.75
CA LEU A 242 26.10 10.58 6.64
C LEU A 242 26.69 9.59 5.65
N ASP A 243 26.65 8.31 6.03
CA ASP A 243 27.13 7.22 5.20
C ASP A 243 26.38 7.15 3.85
N GLY A 244 27.14 7.00 2.76
CA GLY A 244 26.57 6.91 1.40
C GLY A 244 26.09 8.24 0.82
N PHE A 245 26.52 9.38 1.37
CA PHE A 245 26.38 10.68 0.73
C PHE A 245 27.65 11.11 -0.01
N ALA A 246 27.43 11.64 -1.20
CA ALA A 246 28.42 12.38 -1.96
C ALA A 246 27.88 13.79 -2.20
N LYS A 247 28.78 14.76 -2.40
CA LYS A 247 28.43 16.18 -2.57
C LYS A 247 27.24 16.42 -3.50
N ARG A 248 27.24 15.80 -4.68
CA ARG A 248 26.13 15.94 -5.66
C ARG A 248 24.79 15.41 -5.14
N LYS A 249 24.79 14.32 -4.35
CA LYS A 249 23.57 13.75 -3.77
C LYS A 249 23.03 14.65 -2.66
N ALA A 250 23.92 15.21 -1.83
CA ALA A 250 23.57 16.19 -0.80
C ALA A 250 22.96 17.45 -1.42
N GLU A 251 23.65 18.06 -2.41
CA GLU A 251 23.15 19.23 -3.14
C GLU A 251 21.79 18.98 -3.80
N LYS A 252 21.58 17.78 -4.38
CA LYS A 252 20.30 17.42 -4.98
C LYS A 252 19.17 17.36 -3.94
N LEU A 253 19.44 16.79 -2.76
CA LEU A 253 18.44 16.71 -1.70
C LEU A 253 18.07 18.10 -1.16
N ILE A 254 19.07 18.93 -0.86
CA ILE A 254 18.83 20.31 -0.40
C ILE A 254 18.04 21.10 -1.44
N ALA A 255 18.38 20.99 -2.72
CA ALA A 255 17.61 21.63 -3.79
C ALA A 255 16.15 21.12 -3.86
N GLY A 256 15.92 19.82 -3.66
CA GLY A 256 14.57 19.24 -3.57
C GLY A 256 13.78 19.77 -2.38
N ILE A 257 14.42 19.91 -1.22
CA ILE A 257 13.82 20.50 -0.01
C ILE A 257 13.46 21.97 -0.27
N ASP A 258 14.33 22.74 -0.91
CA ASP A 258 14.06 24.14 -1.25
C ASP A 258 12.90 24.29 -2.23
N VAL A 259 12.83 23.47 -3.28
CA VAL A 259 11.70 23.45 -4.22
C VAL A 259 10.38 23.14 -3.51
N SER A 260 10.42 22.30 -2.48
CA SER A 260 9.21 21.92 -1.72
C SER A 260 8.57 23.09 -0.98
N LYS A 261 9.31 24.16 -0.67
CA LYS A 261 8.79 25.35 0.03
C LYS A 261 7.68 26.06 -0.77
N GLY A 262 7.65 25.90 -2.09
CA GLY A 262 6.66 26.49 -2.98
C GLY A 262 5.40 25.66 -3.22
N ARG A 263 5.21 24.52 -2.54
CA ARG A 263 4.02 23.67 -2.74
C ARG A 263 2.76 24.32 -2.17
N LYS A 264 1.60 23.99 -2.77
CA LYS A 264 0.28 24.48 -2.34
C LYS A 264 -0.02 24.10 -0.88
N LEU A 265 -0.83 24.90 -0.20
CA LEU A 265 -1.28 24.64 1.17
C LEU A 265 -1.93 23.25 1.31
N SER A 266 -2.73 22.81 0.35
CA SER A 266 -3.35 21.47 0.38
C SER A 266 -2.33 20.34 0.46
N ARG A 267 -1.18 20.48 -0.21
CA ARG A 267 -0.09 19.50 -0.16
C ARG A 267 0.67 19.53 1.16
N LEU A 268 0.81 20.71 1.77
CA LEU A 268 1.34 20.86 3.12
C LEU A 268 0.42 20.19 4.14
N LEU A 269 -0.87 20.50 4.13
CA LEU A 269 -1.88 19.91 5.02
C LEU A 269 -1.90 18.38 4.91
N TYR A 270 -1.87 17.86 3.69
CA TYR A 270 -1.74 16.42 3.46
C TYR A 270 -0.42 15.87 4.01
N GLY A 271 0.72 16.53 3.73
CA GLY A 271 2.05 16.12 4.16
C GLY A 271 2.23 16.08 5.68
N LEU A 272 1.55 16.96 6.43
CA LEU A 272 1.58 16.97 7.90
C LEU A 272 1.01 15.68 8.52
N GLY A 273 0.35 14.81 7.74
CA GLY A 273 -0.07 13.49 8.18
C GLY A 273 -1.15 13.52 9.27
N ILE A 274 -1.92 14.62 9.34
CA ILE A 274 -3.00 14.81 10.32
C ILE A 274 -4.03 13.68 10.15
N ARG A 275 -4.42 13.05 11.26
CA ARG A 275 -5.39 11.95 11.25
C ARG A 275 -6.69 12.40 10.59
N HIS A 276 -7.24 11.54 9.72
CA HIS A 276 -8.43 11.79 8.90
C HIS A 276 -8.32 12.88 7.82
N VAL A 277 -7.18 13.58 7.71
CA VAL A 277 -6.93 14.54 6.63
C VAL A 277 -6.20 13.84 5.48
N GLY A 278 -6.98 13.15 4.66
CA GLY A 278 -6.51 12.58 3.40
C GLY A 278 -6.32 13.64 2.31
N LYS A 279 -5.79 13.23 1.15
CA LYS A 279 -5.52 14.15 0.02
C LYS A 279 -6.75 14.99 -0.37
N THR A 280 -7.91 14.35 -0.46
CA THR A 280 -9.17 15.02 -0.82
C THR A 280 -9.69 15.98 0.25
N VAL A 281 -9.44 15.69 1.54
CA VAL A 281 -9.86 16.59 2.64
C VAL A 281 -8.95 17.81 2.71
N ALA A 282 -7.71 17.66 2.26
CA ALA A 282 -6.73 18.74 2.24
C ALA A 282 -6.87 19.67 1.02
N GLU A 283 -7.46 19.19 -0.08
CA GLU A 283 -7.79 19.96 -1.30
C GLU A 283 -8.97 20.90 -1.10
#